data_AF-A0A933E415-F1
#
_entry.id   AF-A0A933E415-F1
#
_cell.length_a   1.000
_cell.length_b   1.000
_cell.length_c   1.000
_cell.angle_alpha   90.00
_cell.angle_beta   90.00
_cell.angle_gamma   90.00
#
_symmetry.space_group_name_H-M   'P 1'
#
loop_
_entity.id
_entity.type
_entity.pdbx_description
1 polymer ?
#
loop_
_entity_poly.entity_id
_entity_poly.type
_entity_poly.pdbx_seq_one_letter_code
_entity_poly.pdbx_strand_id
1 'polypeptide(L)'
;MQSALCGHLQLHYLKDDRVVVIPGVIRKPVLSWIPTRIGIRGKLSNFLGYTMAHDENSSVDEELAKLEAECQKTAKAIGDARSVREVTALDDVDVPHHLRTIAHSKVPTLGRLRRMKDMRIEEIVKNQLSAIQLERNELVASREFDRIKAGDWYILRASYPDLYVKSLREATLILERKRQRK
;
A
#
# COMPACT_ATOMS: atom_id res chain seq x y z
N MET A 1 50.95 -5.35 -26.07
CA MET A 1 51.10 -5.85 -24.69
C MET A 1 50.09 -5.09 -23.84
N GLN A 2 48.80 -5.43 -23.85
CA GLN A 2 48.13 -6.48 -23.06
C GLN A 2 48.58 -6.51 -21.59
N SER A 3 47.72 -6.02 -20.70
CA SER A 3 47.36 -6.64 -19.41
C SER A 3 46.16 -5.89 -18.83
N ALA A 4 45.01 -6.56 -18.88
CA ALA A 4 43.78 -6.19 -18.23
C ALA A 4 43.85 -6.62 -16.76
N LEU A 5 43.43 -5.77 -15.83
CA LEU A 5 43.12 -6.17 -14.47
C LEU A 5 41.60 -6.25 -14.34
N CYS A 6 41.12 -7.45 -14.64
CA CYS A 6 39.78 -7.95 -14.39
C CYS A 6 39.63 -8.18 -12.89
N GLY A 7 38.86 -7.31 -12.22
CA GLY A 7 38.44 -7.49 -10.83
C GLY A 7 37.45 -8.64 -10.74
N HIS A 8 37.94 -9.81 -10.33
CA HIS A 8 37.19 -10.99 -9.93
C HIS A 8 36.24 -10.66 -8.77
N LEU A 9 34.94 -10.55 -9.05
CA LEU A 9 33.88 -10.71 -8.05
C LEU A 9 33.35 -12.14 -8.18
N GLN A 10 33.78 -13.00 -7.25
CA GLN A 10 33.29 -14.36 -7.08
C GLN A 10 31.78 -14.33 -6.76
N LEU A 11 30.99 -14.83 -7.70
CA LEU A 11 29.60 -15.23 -7.51
C LEU A 11 29.55 -16.49 -6.65
N HIS A 12 29.23 -16.33 -5.36
CA HIS A 12 28.76 -17.45 -4.55
C HIS A 12 27.27 -17.66 -4.79
N TYR A 13 26.96 -18.65 -5.63
CA TYR A 13 25.66 -19.31 -5.64
C TYR A 13 25.55 -20.15 -4.37
N LEU A 14 24.64 -19.77 -3.45
CA LEU A 14 24.15 -20.67 -2.43
C LEU A 14 22.62 -20.79 -2.52
N LYS A 15 22.25 -22.05 -2.72
CA LYS A 15 20.92 -22.66 -2.72
C LYS A 15 20.31 -22.57 -1.32
N ASP A 16 19.00 -22.31 -1.30
CA ASP A 16 18.05 -22.63 -0.24
C ASP A 16 18.22 -21.93 1.13
N ASP A 17 17.04 -21.65 1.69
CA ASP A 17 16.75 -21.26 3.08
C ASP A 17 16.84 -19.79 3.52
N ARG A 18 15.63 -19.18 3.50
CA ARG A 18 15.04 -18.37 4.59
C ARG A 18 15.96 -17.33 5.24
N VAL A 19 15.97 -16.13 4.66
CA VAL A 19 16.39 -14.93 5.40
C VAL A 19 15.24 -14.50 6.32
N VAL A 20 15.29 -14.93 7.57
CA VAL A 20 14.54 -14.34 8.67
C VAL A 20 15.32 -13.12 9.14
N VAL A 21 14.84 -11.92 8.80
CA VAL A 21 15.34 -10.69 9.39
C VAL A 21 14.76 -10.56 10.80
N ILE A 22 15.60 -10.74 11.82
CA ILE A 22 15.28 -10.41 13.22
C ILE A 22 15.71 -8.96 13.46
N PRO A 23 14.79 -7.99 13.62
CA PRO A 23 15.17 -6.67 14.10
C PRO A 23 15.54 -6.74 15.59
N GLY A 24 16.72 -6.22 15.88
CA GLY A 24 17.36 -6.19 17.19
C GLY A 24 16.53 -5.48 18.26
N VAL A 25 16.51 -6.15 19.41
CA VAL A 25 16.04 -5.65 20.70
C VAL A 25 16.97 -4.54 21.19
N ILE A 26 16.46 -3.32 21.33
CA ILE A 26 17.11 -2.27 22.13
C ILE A 26 16.32 -2.14 23.43
N ARG A 27 16.95 -2.60 24.52
CA ARG A 27 16.48 -2.46 25.91
C ARG A 27 16.90 -1.11 26.49
N LYS A 28 15.92 -0.39 27.05
CA LYS A 28 15.88 0.51 28.24
C LYS A 28 16.92 1.65 28.38
N PRO A 29 16.51 2.77 28.99
CA PRO A 29 16.75 2.99 30.43
C PRO A 29 15.45 3.44 31.15
N VAL A 30 14.92 2.77 32.17
CA VAL A 30 15.23 2.87 33.63
C VAL A 30 15.65 4.28 34.10
N LEU A 31 14.67 5.02 34.62
CA LEU A 31 14.80 6.09 35.62
C LEU A 31 13.70 5.81 36.67
N SER A 32 13.98 5.12 37.77
CA SER A 32 14.42 5.65 39.07
C SER A 32 13.50 6.72 39.68
N TRP A 33 12.61 6.25 40.58
CA TRP A 33 12.32 6.75 41.93
C TRP A 33 12.13 8.26 42.16
N ILE A 34 10.90 8.64 42.59
CA ILE A 34 10.64 9.41 43.83
C ILE A 34 9.24 9.01 44.38
N PRO A 35 9.12 8.47 45.61
CA PRO A 35 7.85 8.36 46.32
C PRO A 35 7.73 9.47 47.37
N THR A 36 6.85 10.45 47.16
CA THR A 36 6.52 11.42 48.21
C THR A 36 5.25 10.98 48.93
N ARG A 37 5.45 10.37 50.10
CA ARG A 37 4.42 10.23 51.15
C ARG A 37 4.00 11.62 51.63
N ILE A 38 2.74 11.98 51.44
CA ILE A 38 2.03 12.89 52.34
C ILE A 38 0.66 12.26 52.61
N GLY A 39 0.47 11.77 53.83
CA GLY A 39 -0.83 11.32 54.30
C GLY A 39 -1.54 12.45 55.03
N ILE A 40 -2.83 12.65 54.76
CA ILE A 40 -3.76 13.28 55.70
C ILE A 40 -5.09 12.54 55.63
N ARG A 41 -5.48 12.00 56.78
CA ARG A 41 -6.80 11.47 57.16
C ARG A 41 -7.92 12.46 56.81
N GLY A 42 -9.01 11.99 56.20
CA GLY A 42 -10.21 12.78 56.09
C GLY A 42 -11.43 12.02 55.60
N LYS A 43 -12.28 11.62 56.56
CA LYS A 43 -13.73 11.42 56.47
C LYS A 43 -14.31 10.35 55.53
N LEU A 44 -14.91 9.38 56.20
CA LEU A 44 -16.08 8.62 55.78
C LEU A 44 -17.19 9.55 55.26
N SER A 45 -17.66 9.29 54.05
CA SER A 45 -19.05 9.47 53.66
C SER A 45 -19.39 8.46 52.58
N ASN A 46 -20.28 7.53 52.92
CA ASN A 46 -21.09 6.78 51.97
C ASN A 46 -21.71 7.76 50.96
N PHE A 47 -21.64 7.47 49.67
CA PHE A 47 -22.73 7.77 48.74
C PHE A 47 -22.45 7.13 47.36
N LEU A 48 -23.36 6.22 46.98
CA LEU A 48 -23.72 5.79 45.62
C LEU A 48 -22.61 5.34 44.66
N GLY A 49 -22.70 4.05 44.30
CA GLY A 49 -22.11 3.50 43.10
C GLY A 49 -22.54 4.30 41.87
N TYR A 50 -21.57 4.98 41.26
CA TYR A 50 -21.60 5.39 39.88
C TYR A 50 -20.56 4.53 39.17
N THR A 51 -21.02 3.61 38.33
CA THR A 51 -20.20 2.97 37.31
C THR A 51 -19.74 4.05 36.34
N MET A 52 -18.53 4.58 36.55
CA MET A 52 -17.82 5.43 35.60
C MET A 52 -17.37 4.58 34.41
N ALA A 53 -18.31 4.22 33.54
CA ALA A 53 -18.07 3.49 32.29
C ALA A 53 -18.18 4.44 31.08
N HIS A 54 -17.64 5.67 31.19
CA HIS A 54 -17.90 6.71 30.19
C HIS A 54 -16.70 7.49 29.63
N ASP A 55 -15.45 7.07 29.88
CA ASP A 55 -14.28 7.82 29.36
C ASP A 55 -13.36 7.02 28.42
N GLU A 56 -13.48 5.69 28.37
CA GLU A 56 -12.66 4.88 27.44
C GLU A 56 -13.29 4.78 26.04
N ASN A 57 -14.63 4.81 25.96
CA ASN A 57 -15.34 4.69 24.68
C ASN A 57 -15.17 5.93 23.79
N SER A 58 -15.11 7.13 24.38
CA SER A 58 -14.84 8.39 23.65
C SER A 58 -13.48 8.36 22.98
N SER A 59 -12.44 7.88 23.68
CA SER A 59 -11.09 7.74 23.12
C SER A 59 -11.05 6.75 21.94
N VAL A 60 -11.74 5.61 22.05
CA VAL A 60 -11.80 4.61 20.97
C VAL A 60 -12.60 5.13 19.78
N ASP A 61 -13.72 5.80 20.01
CA ASP A 61 -14.54 6.39 18.96
C ASP A 61 -13.79 7.50 18.20
N GLU A 62 -13.00 8.32 18.90
CA GLU A 62 -12.12 9.32 18.27
C GLU A 62 -11.03 8.68 17.40
N GLU A 63 -10.43 7.59 17.84
CA GLU A 63 -9.42 6.87 17.05
C GLU A 63 -10.02 6.17 15.83
N LEU A 64 -11.22 5.60 15.96
CA LEU A 64 -11.96 5.05 14.81
C LEU A 64 -12.33 6.15 13.81
N ALA A 65 -12.71 7.33 14.27
CA ALA A 65 -12.99 8.47 13.39
C ALA A 65 -11.73 8.94 12.63
N LYS A 66 -10.57 8.96 13.29
CA LYS A 66 -9.28 9.25 12.64
C LYS A 66 -8.93 8.20 11.59
N LEU A 67 -9.11 6.93 11.91
CA LEU A 67 -8.87 5.81 10.98
C LEU A 67 -9.78 5.87 9.74
N GLU A 68 -11.05 6.19 9.92
CA GLU A 68 -12.00 6.38 8.82
C GLU A 68 -11.61 7.59 7.96
N ALA A 69 -11.19 8.72 8.57
CA ALA A 69 -10.71 9.88 7.82
C ALA A 69 -9.46 9.56 6.98
N GLU A 70 -8.53 8.77 7.52
CA GLU A 70 -7.36 8.30 6.79
C GLU A 70 -7.75 7.37 5.64
N CYS A 71 -8.67 6.44 5.87
CA CYS A 71 -9.22 5.58 4.82
C CYS A 71 -9.88 6.40 3.70
N GLN A 72 -10.63 7.44 4.03
CA GLN A 72 -11.27 8.31 3.04
C GLN A 72 -10.23 9.10 2.24
N LYS A 73 -9.18 9.61 2.89
CA LYS A 73 -8.07 10.29 2.23
C LYS A 73 -7.37 9.36 1.24
N THR A 74 -7.07 8.13 1.65
CA THR A 74 -6.45 7.11 0.79
C THR A 74 -7.37 6.70 -0.35
N ALA A 75 -8.66 6.51 -0.08
CA ALA A 75 -9.67 6.21 -1.11
C ALA A 75 -9.72 7.30 -2.18
N LYS A 76 -9.67 8.58 -1.77
CA LYS A 76 -9.60 9.71 -2.69
C LYS A 76 -8.30 9.71 -3.49
N ALA A 77 -7.16 9.50 -2.83
CA ALA A 77 -5.86 9.42 -3.51
C ALA A 77 -5.82 8.28 -4.55
N ILE A 78 -6.44 7.13 -4.26
CA ILE A 78 -6.61 6.05 -5.23
C ILE A 78 -7.42 6.54 -6.44
N GLY A 79 -8.56 7.21 -6.20
CA GLY A 79 -9.38 7.75 -7.29
C GLY A 79 -8.68 8.77 -8.17
N ASP A 80 -7.81 9.61 -7.58
CA ASP A 80 -7.10 10.68 -8.27
C ASP A 80 -5.83 10.20 -9.01
N ALA A 81 -5.31 9.03 -8.66
CA ALA A 81 -4.10 8.47 -9.25
C ALA A 81 -4.24 8.22 -10.76
N ARG A 82 -3.23 8.58 -11.54
CA ARG A 82 -3.24 8.54 -13.02
C ARG A 82 -2.36 7.45 -13.62
N SER A 83 -1.49 6.86 -12.82
CA SER A 83 -0.57 5.79 -13.23
C SER A 83 -0.70 4.59 -12.31
N VAL A 84 -0.37 3.40 -12.84
CA VAL A 84 -0.34 2.18 -12.01
C VAL A 84 0.66 2.37 -10.87
N ARG A 85 1.79 3.02 -11.16
CA ARG A 85 2.82 3.36 -10.18
C ARG A 85 2.27 4.15 -9.01
N GLU A 86 1.52 5.21 -9.28
CA GLU A 86 0.88 6.03 -8.23
C GLU A 86 -0.06 5.20 -7.36
N VAL A 87 -0.95 4.39 -7.95
CA VAL A 87 -1.87 3.56 -7.17
C VAL A 87 -1.13 2.56 -6.30
N THR A 88 -0.06 1.94 -6.81
CA THR A 88 0.73 0.97 -6.05
C THR A 88 1.63 1.60 -4.99
N ALA A 89 2.00 2.87 -5.15
CA ALA A 89 2.76 3.61 -4.16
C ALA A 89 1.89 4.08 -2.97
N LEU A 90 0.56 3.97 -3.09
CA LEU A 90 -0.34 4.20 -1.96
C LEU A 90 -0.28 2.99 -1.04
N ASP A 91 0.30 3.19 0.14
CA ASP A 91 0.34 2.19 1.19
C ASP A 91 -1.05 1.85 1.70
N ASP A 92 -1.21 0.63 2.19
CA ASP A 92 -2.43 0.24 2.89
C ASP A 92 -2.47 0.95 4.25
N VAL A 93 -3.67 1.39 4.65
CA VAL A 93 -3.86 2.09 5.94
C VAL A 93 -3.54 1.13 7.08
N ASP A 94 -2.57 1.49 7.92
CA ASP A 94 -2.19 0.66 9.07
C ASP A 94 -3.25 0.78 10.17
N VAL A 95 -3.69 -0.37 10.67
CA VAL A 95 -4.75 -0.44 11.67
C VAL A 95 -4.11 -0.72 13.03
N PRO A 96 -4.23 0.21 14.01
CA PRO A 96 -3.72 0.02 15.35
C PRO A 96 -4.20 -1.30 15.96
N HIS A 97 -3.31 -2.00 16.68
CA HIS A 97 -3.54 -3.39 17.10
C HIS A 97 -4.81 -3.57 17.93
N HIS A 98 -5.11 -2.65 18.83
CA HIS A 98 -6.29 -2.67 19.69
C HIS A 98 -7.61 -2.37 18.95
N LEU A 99 -7.54 -1.77 17.76
CA LEU A 99 -8.71 -1.47 16.93
C LEU A 99 -9.04 -2.55 15.91
N ARG A 100 -8.14 -3.51 15.63
CA ARG A 100 -8.31 -4.51 14.55
C ARG A 100 -9.64 -5.27 14.60
N THR A 101 -10.07 -5.66 15.79
CA THR A 101 -11.32 -6.42 15.99
C THR A 101 -12.56 -5.61 15.64
N ILE A 102 -12.53 -4.28 15.88
CA ILE A 102 -13.69 -3.40 15.73
C ILE A 102 -13.67 -2.67 14.39
N ALA A 103 -12.47 -2.33 13.89
CA ALA A 103 -12.24 -1.54 12.68
C ALA A 103 -12.99 -2.08 11.46
N HIS A 104 -12.96 -3.40 11.22
CA HIS A 104 -13.68 -3.98 10.08
C HIS A 104 -15.21 -3.78 10.12
N SER A 105 -15.79 -3.69 11.32
CA SER A 105 -17.24 -3.49 11.49
C SER A 105 -17.65 -2.01 11.48
N LYS A 106 -16.77 -1.12 11.97
CA LYS A 106 -17.07 0.31 12.18
C LYS A 106 -16.51 1.22 11.09
N VAL A 107 -15.49 0.76 10.36
CA VAL A 107 -14.77 1.49 9.31
C VAL A 107 -14.93 0.68 8.00
N PRO A 108 -16.12 0.72 7.36
CA PRO A 108 -16.39 -0.09 6.17
C PRO A 108 -15.48 0.29 4.99
N THR A 109 -14.95 1.51 4.97
CA THR A 109 -14.07 2.02 3.92
C THR A 109 -12.76 1.22 3.88
N LEU A 110 -12.21 0.85 5.05
CA LEU A 110 -10.99 0.04 5.18
C LEU A 110 -11.09 -1.28 4.39
N GLY A 111 -12.22 -1.99 4.51
CA GLY A 111 -12.43 -3.25 3.81
C GLY A 111 -12.57 -3.10 2.29
N ARG A 112 -12.90 -1.90 1.81
CA ARG A 112 -13.10 -1.61 0.38
C ARG A 112 -11.84 -1.10 -0.32
N LEU A 113 -10.87 -0.54 0.41
CA LEU A 113 -9.67 0.08 -0.16
C LEU A 113 -8.93 -0.83 -1.13
N ARG A 114 -8.70 -2.10 -0.76
CA ARG A 114 -8.01 -3.04 -1.65
C ARG A 114 -8.74 -3.23 -2.98
N ARG A 115 -10.06 -3.42 -2.94
CA ARG A 115 -10.88 -3.54 -4.16
C ARG A 115 -10.84 -2.26 -4.98
N MET A 116 -10.82 -1.09 -4.34
CA MET A 116 -10.69 0.18 -5.03
C MET A 116 -9.34 0.31 -5.75
N LYS A 117 -8.23 -0.11 -5.12
CA LYS A 117 -6.91 -0.15 -5.77
C LYS A 117 -6.94 -1.03 -7.01
N ASP A 118 -7.47 -2.25 -6.87
CA ASP A 118 -7.53 -3.22 -7.96
C ASP A 118 -8.38 -2.69 -9.13
N MET A 119 -9.59 -2.19 -8.86
CA MET A 119 -10.45 -1.60 -9.90
C MET A 119 -9.80 -0.38 -10.58
N ARG A 120 -9.12 0.47 -9.82
CA ARG A 120 -8.46 1.65 -10.39
C ARG A 120 -7.30 1.27 -11.30
N ILE A 121 -6.50 0.27 -10.91
CA ILE A 121 -5.41 -0.23 -11.75
C ILE A 121 -5.96 -0.78 -13.07
N GLU A 122 -7.03 -1.57 -13.02
CA GLU A 122 -7.69 -2.07 -14.24
C GLU A 122 -8.19 -0.92 -15.13
N GLU A 123 -8.78 0.12 -14.55
CA GLU A 123 -9.26 1.30 -15.27
C GLU A 123 -8.11 2.06 -15.95
N ILE A 124 -7.00 2.30 -15.24
CA ILE A 124 -5.81 2.97 -15.79
C ILE A 124 -5.28 2.18 -16.98
N VAL A 125 -5.14 0.86 -16.84
CA VAL A 125 -4.64 0.00 -17.92
C VAL A 125 -5.58 0.00 -19.12
N LYS A 126 -6.89 -0.04 -18.88
CA LYS A 126 -7.90 0.09 -19.95
C LYS A 126 -7.79 1.43 -20.68
N ASN A 127 -7.56 2.53 -19.96
CA ASN A 127 -7.39 3.85 -20.54
C ASN A 127 -6.11 3.94 -21.39
N GLN A 128 -5.01 3.34 -20.92
CA GLN A 128 -3.76 3.21 -21.67
C GLN A 128 -3.96 2.43 -22.98
N LEU A 129 -4.64 1.28 -22.94
CA LEU A 129 -4.95 0.50 -24.14
C LEU A 129 -5.85 1.28 -25.11
N SER A 130 -6.84 2.01 -24.59
CA SER A 130 -7.73 2.85 -25.39
C SER A 130 -6.96 3.99 -26.08
N ALA A 131 -5.98 4.60 -25.41
CA ALA A 131 -5.11 5.60 -26.00
C ALA A 131 -4.31 5.03 -27.19
N ILE A 132 -3.68 3.86 -27.02
CA ILE A 132 -2.99 3.15 -28.11
C ILE A 132 -3.96 2.84 -29.26
N GLN A 133 -5.19 2.45 -28.96
CA GLN A 133 -6.20 2.15 -29.98
C GLN A 133 -6.62 3.39 -30.78
N LEU A 134 -6.71 4.56 -30.16
CA LEU A 134 -7.10 5.81 -30.82
C LEU A 134 -6.02 6.35 -31.77
N GLU A 135 -4.74 6.04 -31.51
CA GLU A 135 -3.63 6.50 -32.35
C GLU A 135 -3.74 6.04 -33.80
N ARG A 136 -3.76 6.97 -34.76
CA ARG A 136 -3.96 6.60 -36.18
C ARG A 136 -2.72 5.96 -36.80
N ASN A 137 -1.54 6.37 -36.36
CA ASN A 137 -0.27 5.92 -36.93
C ASN A 137 0.29 4.73 -36.12
N GLU A 138 0.55 3.62 -36.81
CA GLU A 138 1.12 2.40 -36.21
C GLU A 138 2.49 2.63 -35.55
N LEU A 139 3.36 3.47 -36.13
CA LEU A 139 4.66 3.78 -35.52
C LEU A 139 4.52 4.55 -34.21
N VAL A 140 3.56 5.48 -34.15
CA VAL A 140 3.28 6.27 -32.94
C VAL A 140 2.66 5.36 -31.88
N ALA A 141 1.69 4.53 -32.26
CA ALA A 141 1.06 3.56 -31.37
C ALA A 141 2.09 2.58 -30.76
N SER A 142 3.04 2.08 -31.57
CA SER A 142 4.10 1.18 -31.09
C SER A 142 5.02 1.88 -30.10
N ARG A 143 5.45 3.13 -30.37
CA ARG A 143 6.30 3.89 -29.46
C ARG A 143 5.60 4.21 -28.15
N GLU A 144 4.32 4.57 -28.20
CA GLU A 144 3.53 4.85 -27.00
C GLU A 144 3.33 3.58 -26.16
N PHE A 145 3.08 2.45 -26.82
CA PHE A 145 3.06 1.15 -26.15
C PHE A 145 4.38 0.83 -25.43
N ASP A 146 5.53 1.03 -26.09
CA ASP A 146 6.85 0.83 -25.47
C ASP A 146 7.08 1.76 -24.27
N ARG A 147 6.65 3.03 -24.37
CA ARG A 147 6.71 4.00 -23.28
C ARG A 147 5.88 3.56 -22.08
N ILE A 148 4.63 3.19 -22.30
CA ILE A 148 3.72 2.70 -21.26
C ILE A 148 4.31 1.46 -20.58
N LYS A 149 4.87 0.55 -21.38
CA LYS A 149 5.45 -0.69 -20.88
C LYS A 149 6.66 -0.43 -19.98
N ALA A 150 7.53 0.50 -20.36
CA ALA A 150 8.70 0.90 -19.59
C ALA A 150 8.32 1.67 -18.31
N GLY A 151 7.26 2.47 -18.35
CA GLY A 151 6.82 3.32 -17.24
C GLY A 151 6.02 2.60 -16.16
N ASP A 152 4.96 1.90 -16.55
CA ASP A 152 3.95 1.39 -15.59
C ASP A 152 3.88 -0.14 -15.55
N TRP A 153 4.08 -0.80 -16.68
CA TRP A 153 3.74 -2.23 -16.77
C TRP A 153 4.76 -3.16 -16.13
N TYR A 154 5.96 -2.67 -15.79
CA TYR A 154 6.88 -3.47 -14.97
C TYR A 154 6.26 -3.78 -13.59
N ILE A 155 5.48 -2.85 -13.04
CA ILE A 155 4.76 -3.03 -11.77
C ILE A 155 3.61 -4.01 -11.95
N LEU A 156 2.85 -3.89 -13.04
CA LEU A 156 1.81 -4.86 -13.37
C LEU A 156 2.39 -6.28 -13.47
N ARG A 157 3.56 -6.44 -14.09
CA ARG A 157 4.21 -7.75 -14.20
C ARG A 157 4.54 -8.36 -12.84
N ALA A 158 4.93 -7.54 -11.86
CA ALA A 158 5.30 -8.01 -10.52
C ALA A 158 4.08 -8.26 -9.63
N SER A 159 3.13 -7.33 -9.61
CA SER A 159 2.02 -7.31 -8.64
C SER A 159 0.70 -7.85 -9.20
N TYR A 160 0.51 -7.80 -10.52
CA TYR A 160 -0.73 -8.17 -11.21
C TYR A 160 -0.45 -9.01 -12.49
N PRO A 161 0.19 -10.19 -12.38
CA PRO A 161 0.71 -10.94 -13.52
C PRO A 161 -0.37 -11.35 -14.53
N ASP A 162 -1.56 -11.72 -14.06
CA ASP A 162 -2.67 -12.10 -14.94
C ASP A 162 -3.20 -10.92 -15.75
N LEU A 163 -3.31 -9.75 -15.11
CA LEU A 163 -3.70 -8.52 -15.79
C LEU A 163 -2.64 -8.12 -16.82
N TYR A 164 -1.36 -8.15 -16.43
CA TYR A 164 -0.24 -7.88 -17.33
C TYR A 164 -0.28 -8.74 -18.59
N VAL A 165 -0.46 -10.06 -18.47
CA VAL A 165 -0.51 -10.96 -19.62
C VAL A 165 -1.70 -10.65 -20.53
N LYS A 166 -2.87 -10.38 -19.95
CA LYS A 166 -4.07 -10.02 -20.72
C LYS A 166 -3.87 -8.73 -21.49
N SER A 167 -3.42 -7.67 -20.82
CA SER A 167 -3.18 -6.37 -21.42
C SER A 167 -2.09 -6.39 -22.48
N LEU A 168 -1.05 -7.20 -22.28
CA LEU A 168 0.00 -7.41 -23.29
C LEU A 168 -0.52 -8.04 -24.57
N ARG A 169 -1.37 -9.08 -24.44
CA ARG A 169 -2.02 -9.71 -25.59
C ARG A 169 -2.92 -8.72 -26.33
N GLU A 170 -3.73 -7.96 -25.59
CA GLU A 170 -4.64 -6.98 -26.18
C GLU A 170 -3.90 -5.86 -26.91
N ALA A 171 -2.86 -5.28 -26.31
CA ALA A 171 -2.02 -4.28 -26.97
C ALA A 171 -1.38 -4.82 -28.26
N THR A 172 -0.87 -6.05 -28.22
CA THR A 172 -0.29 -6.71 -29.40
C THR A 172 -1.32 -6.87 -30.51
N LEU A 173 -2.56 -7.29 -30.18
CA LEU A 173 -3.65 -7.39 -31.14
C LEU A 173 -4.07 -6.02 -31.71
N ILE A 174 -4.01 -4.94 -30.92
CA ILE A 174 -4.25 -3.58 -31.41
C ILE A 174 -3.19 -3.19 -32.44
N LEU A 175 -1.90 -3.43 -32.14
CA LEU A 175 -0.79 -3.08 -33.04
C LEU A 175 -0.83 -3.89 -34.34
N GLU A 176 -1.06 -5.20 -34.27
CA GLU A 176 -1.17 -6.03 -35.47
C GLU A 176 -2.34 -5.59 -36.38
N ARG A 177 -3.51 -5.27 -35.79
CA ARG A 177 -4.63 -4.71 -36.57
C ARG A 177 -4.28 -3.38 -37.24
N LYS A 178 -3.40 -2.56 -36.65
CA LYS A 178 -2.94 -1.31 -37.28
C LYS A 178 -1.93 -1.56 -38.39
N ARG A 179 -1.04 -2.55 -38.22
CA ARG A 179 -0.08 -2.95 -39.26
C ARG A 179 -0.77 -3.44 -40.52
N GLN A 180 -1.84 -4.22 -40.38
CA GLN A 180 -2.62 -4.77 -41.51
C GLN A 180 -3.49 -3.74 -42.24
N ARG A 181 -3.66 -2.53 -41.70
CA ARG A 181 -4.44 -1.45 -42.32
C ARG A 181 -3.60 -0.50 -43.19
N LYS A 182 -2.28 -0.65 -43.17
CA LYS A 182 -1.35 0.02 -44.10
C LYS A 182 -1.32 -0.75 -45.42
#